data_AF-A0A9D6AS28-F1
#
_entry.id   AF-A0A9D6AS28-F1
#
_cell.length_a   1.000
_cell.length_b   1.000
_cell.length_c   1.000
_cell.angle_alpha   90.00
_cell.angle_beta   90.00
_cell.angle_gamma   90.00
#
_symmetry.space_group_name_H-M   'P 1'
#
loop_
_entity.id
_entity.type
_entity.pdbx_description
1 polymer ?
#
loop_
_entity_poly.entity_id
_entity_poly.type
_entity_poly.pdbx_seq_one_letter_code
_entity_poly.pdbx_strand_id
1 'polypeptide(L)'
;MRQKRILPVLLLILLFARVVYAFTSKVIGVTDGDTVVVLTKDKAQVKVRLYGIDCPKKSQASGSKAKHFTADMVFGKKVDVEPVDRTAMAGRRGC
;
A
#
# COMPACT_ATOMS: atom_id res chain seq x y z
N MET A 1 6.14 23.49 42.68
CA MET A 1 6.04 22.02 42.55
C MET A 1 5.09 21.53 41.42
N ARG A 2 4.71 22.38 40.44
CA ARG A 2 3.68 22.05 39.44
C ARG A 2 4.21 21.50 38.10
N GLN A 3 5.50 21.71 37.82
CA GLN A 3 6.11 21.40 36.51
C GLN A 3 6.57 19.92 36.36
N LYS A 4 6.89 19.24 37.48
CA LYS A 4 7.41 17.85 37.47
C LYS A 4 6.37 16.79 37.05
N ARG A 5 5.07 17.10 37.11
CA ARG A 5 3.99 16.19 36.68
C ARG A 5 3.70 16.24 35.17
N ILE A 6 4.18 17.26 34.48
CA ILE A 6 3.96 17.46 33.03
C ILE A 6 4.95 16.63 32.21
N LEU A 7 6.18 16.47 32.73
CA LEU A 7 7.25 15.70 32.12
C LEU A 7 6.91 14.22 31.84
N PRO A 8 6.35 13.44 32.80
CA PRO A 8 5.98 12.05 32.52
C PRO A 8 4.81 11.93 31.54
N VAL A 9 3.88 12.90 31.52
CA VAL A 9 2.77 12.92 30.55
C VAL A 9 3.29 13.19 29.14
N LEU A 10 4.22 14.13 28.98
CA LEU A 10 4.87 14.40 27.69
C LEU A 10 5.66 13.20 27.19
N LEU A 11 6.38 12.50 28.09
CA LEU A 11 7.11 11.28 27.77
C LEU A 11 6.16 10.14 27.34
N LEU A 12 5.02 9.99 28.02
CA LEU A 12 4.00 8.99 27.67
C LEU A 12 3.40 9.26 26.28
N ILE A 13 3.14 10.52 25.93
CA ILE A 13 2.62 10.91 24.61
C ILE A 13 3.63 10.58 23.50
N LEU A 14 4.92 10.85 23.74
CA LEU A 14 5.98 10.51 22.78
C LEU A 14 6.12 9.00 22.55
N LEU A 15 5.87 8.17 23.57
CA LEU A 15 5.91 6.70 23.44
C LEU A 15 4.77 6.12 22.58
N PHE A 16 3.66 6.86 22.43
CA PHE A 16 2.51 6.43 21.61
C PHE A 16 2.50 7.02 20.19
N ALA A 17 3.42 7.93 19.86
CA ALA A 17 3.52 8.48 18.52
C ALA A 17 4.00 7.40 17.54
N ARG A 18 3.09 6.91 16.68
CA ARG A 18 3.46 6.05 15.55
C ARG A 18 3.76 6.89 14.32
N VAL A 19 4.88 6.60 13.67
CA VAL A 19 5.21 7.16 12.36
C VAL A 19 4.51 6.29 11.31
N VAL A 20 3.46 6.84 10.68
CA VAL A 20 2.84 6.25 9.49
C VAL A 20 3.57 6.81 8.28
N TYR A 21 4.16 5.93 7.47
CA TYR A 21 4.91 6.32 6.28
C TYR A 21 4.08 6.05 5.03
N ALA A 22 3.27 7.01 4.59
CA ALA A 22 2.60 6.96 3.30
C ALA A 22 3.52 7.54 2.21
N PHE A 23 3.50 6.95 1.02
CA PHE A 23 4.21 7.51 -0.13
C PHE A 23 3.32 7.62 -1.37
N THR A 24 3.41 8.76 -2.04
CA THR A 24 2.70 9.01 -3.30
C THR A 24 3.42 8.31 -4.46
N SER A 25 2.67 7.55 -5.24
CA SER A 25 3.17 6.83 -6.41
C SER A 25 2.17 6.85 -7.55
N LYS A 26 2.63 6.64 -8.79
CA LYS A 26 1.74 6.57 -9.96
C LYS A 26 1.39 5.13 -10.24
N VAL A 27 0.11 4.80 -10.40
CA VAL A 27 -0.30 3.47 -10.83
C VAL A 27 0.01 3.30 -12.31
N ILE A 28 0.85 2.31 -12.63
CA ILE A 28 1.27 1.99 -14.01
C ILE A 28 0.66 0.67 -14.51
N GLY A 29 0.02 -0.11 -13.64
CA GLY A 29 -0.62 -1.36 -14.05
C GLY A 29 -1.50 -1.96 -12.96
N VAL A 30 -2.39 -2.86 -13.37
CA VAL A 30 -3.25 -3.65 -12.49
C VAL A 30 -3.08 -5.12 -12.88
N THR A 31 -2.70 -5.97 -11.93
CA THR A 31 -2.49 -7.42 -12.16
C THR A 31 -3.79 -8.17 -11.95
N ASP A 32 -4.39 -7.99 -10.78
CA ASP A 32 -5.64 -8.60 -10.32
C ASP A 32 -6.51 -7.51 -9.67
N GLY A 33 -7.75 -7.81 -9.28
CA GLY A 33 -8.67 -6.82 -8.69
C GLY A 33 -8.15 -6.15 -7.41
N ASP A 34 -7.28 -6.83 -6.65
CA ASP A 34 -6.66 -6.38 -5.39
C ASP A 34 -5.18 -6.00 -5.54
N THR A 35 -4.57 -6.27 -6.70
CA THR A 35 -3.12 -6.18 -6.88
C THR A 35 -2.75 -5.19 -7.98
N VAL A 36 -2.12 -4.09 -7.58
CA VAL A 36 -1.70 -2.99 -8.46
C VAL A 36 -0.17 -2.88 -8.56
N VAL A 37 0.30 -2.30 -9.64
CA VAL A 37 1.72 -2.00 -9.86
C VAL A 37 1.88 -0.49 -9.87
N VAL A 38 2.70 0.01 -8.96
CA VAL A 38 2.99 1.44 -8.82
C VAL A 38 4.44 1.73 -9.19
N LEU A 39 4.67 2.93 -9.72
CA LEU A 39 5.99 3.47 -10.00
C LEU A 39 6.36 4.43 -8.87
N THR A 40 7.44 4.11 -8.16
CA THR A 40 8.00 4.98 -7.11
C THR A 40 8.78 6.15 -7.72
N LYS A 41 9.14 7.12 -6.88
CA LYS A 41 9.98 8.27 -7.30
C LYS A 41 11.33 7.82 -7.88
N ASP A 42 11.88 6.73 -7.37
CA ASP A 42 13.14 6.13 -7.84
C ASP A 42 12.98 5.33 -9.15
N LYS A 43 11.82 5.45 -9.82
CA LYS A 43 11.44 4.69 -11.02
C LYS A 43 11.43 3.16 -10.80
N ALA A 44 11.35 2.71 -9.54
CA ALA A 44 11.18 1.30 -9.23
C ALA A 44 9.71 0.91 -9.37
N GLN A 45 9.47 -0.26 -9.96
CA GLN A 45 8.12 -0.83 -10.04
C GLN A 45 7.88 -1.67 -8.79
N VAL A 46 6.88 -1.31 -8.01
CA VAL A 46 6.49 -2.03 -6.79
C VAL A 46 5.11 -2.60 -6.99
N LYS A 47 4.96 -3.89 -6.70
CA LYS A 47 3.66 -4.55 -6.68
C LYS A 47 3.05 -4.37 -5.29
N VAL A 48 1.88 -3.75 -5.24
CA VAL A 48 1.12 -3.45 -4.02
C VAL A 48 -0.18 -4.24 -4.04
N ARG A 49 -0.47 -4.94 -2.95
CA ARG A 49 -1.71 -5.71 -2.79
C ARG A 49 -2.53 -5.06 -1.67
N LEU A 50 -3.83 -4.90 -1.91
CA LEU A 50 -4.74 -4.28 -0.95
C LEU A 50 -4.86 -5.18 0.29
N TYR A 51 -4.64 -4.60 1.47
CA TYR A 51 -4.72 -5.33 2.72
C TYR A 51 -6.18 -5.68 3.05
N GLY A 52 -6.44 -6.94 3.38
CA GLY A 52 -7.78 -7.41 3.77
C GLY A 52 -8.78 -7.60 2.63
N ILE A 53 -8.38 -7.35 1.38
CA ILE A 53 -9.22 -7.57 0.19
C ILE A 53 -8.58 -8.68 -0.63
N ASP A 54 -9.36 -9.71 -0.96
CA ASP A 54 -8.93 -10.79 -1.86
C ASP A 54 -9.89 -10.84 -3.06
N CYS A 55 -9.34 -10.70 -4.26
CA CYS A 55 -10.12 -10.67 -5.50
C CYS A 55 -9.93 -11.95 -6.30
N PRO A 56 -10.91 -12.34 -7.13
CA PRO A 56 -10.76 -13.46 -8.04
C PRO A 56 -9.59 -13.19 -8.99
N LYS A 57 -8.69 -14.16 -9.10
CA LYS A 57 -7.55 -14.07 -10.01
C LYS A 57 -8.01 -14.07 -11.46
N LYS A 58 -7.16 -13.59 -12.36
CA LYS A 58 -7.45 -13.60 -13.82
C LYS A 58 -7.99 -14.94 -14.36
N SER A 59 -7.55 -16.08 -13.81
CA SER A 59 -7.99 -17.42 -14.24
C SER A 59 -9.34 -17.87 -13.69
N GLN A 60 -9.90 -17.17 -12.70
CA GLN A 60 -11.18 -17.51 -12.08
C GLN A 60 -12.33 -16.78 -12.77
N ALA A 61 -13.54 -17.31 -12.60
CA ALA A 61 -14.77 -16.63 -13.04
C ALA A 61 -14.82 -15.21 -12.45
N SER A 62 -15.14 -14.23 -13.28
CA SER A 62 -15.17 -12.79 -12.93
C SER A 62 -13.82 -12.12 -12.61
N GLY A 63 -12.68 -12.82 -12.70
CA GLY A 63 -11.35 -12.20 -12.47
C GLY A 63 -11.04 -11.05 -13.43
N SER A 64 -11.42 -11.19 -14.71
CA SER A 64 -11.26 -10.12 -15.70
C SER A 64 -12.14 -8.90 -15.39
N LYS A 65 -13.37 -9.11 -14.89
CA LYS A 65 -14.26 -8.00 -14.51
C LYS A 65 -13.70 -7.23 -13.32
N ALA A 66 -13.23 -7.93 -12.28
CA ALA A 66 -12.60 -7.32 -11.12
C ALA A 66 -11.36 -6.49 -11.51
N LYS A 67 -10.52 -7.03 -12.40
CA LYS A 67 -9.36 -6.31 -12.93
C LYS A 67 -9.77 -5.03 -13.67
N HIS A 68 -10.75 -5.11 -14.58
CA HIS A 68 -11.19 -3.94 -15.36
C HIS A 68 -11.75 -2.84 -14.46
N PHE A 69 -12.59 -3.22 -13.49
CA PHE A 69 -13.13 -2.28 -12.52
C PHE A 69 -12.03 -1.50 -11.77
N THR A 70 -11.03 -2.21 -11.25
CA THR A 70 -9.90 -1.57 -10.57
C THR A 70 -9.07 -0.71 -11.54
N ALA A 71 -8.82 -1.20 -12.76
CA ALA A 71 -8.06 -0.44 -13.77
C ALA A 71 -8.76 0.88 -14.12
N ASP A 72 -10.07 0.88 -14.37
CA ASP A 72 -10.81 2.10 -14.70
C ASP A 72 -10.77 3.12 -13.55
N MET A 73 -10.70 2.63 -12.31
CA MET A 73 -10.67 3.48 -11.13
C MET A 73 -9.30 4.10 -10.87
N VAL A 74 -8.20 3.34 -11.01
CA VAL A 74 -6.88 3.78 -10.51
C VAL A 74 -5.78 3.88 -11.56
N PHE A 75 -5.95 3.34 -12.77
CA PHE A 75 -4.90 3.33 -13.78
C PHE A 75 -4.48 4.74 -14.19
N GLY A 76 -3.17 5.01 -14.20
CA GLY A 76 -2.61 6.31 -14.57
C GLY A 76 -2.74 7.41 -13.51
N LYS A 77 -3.45 7.17 -12.41
CA LYS A 77 -3.63 8.14 -11.33
C LYS A 77 -2.47 8.10 -10.33
N LYS A 78 -2.27 9.21 -9.62
CA LYS A 78 -1.39 9.28 -8.45
C LYS A 78 -2.18 8.81 -7.23
N VAL A 79 -1.62 7.88 -6.47
CA VAL A 79 -2.22 7.29 -5.27
C VAL A 79 -1.23 7.35 -4.13
N ASP A 80 -1.75 7.52 -2.91
CA ASP A 80 -0.96 7.39 -1.69
C ASP A 80 -1.04 5.95 -1.20
N VAL A 81 0.13 5.32 -1.04
CA VAL A 81 0.25 3.95 -0.58
C VAL A 81 0.67 3.96 0.88
N GLU A 82 -0.20 3.43 1.74
CA GLU A 82 0.11 3.18 3.15
C GLU A 82 0.54 1.72 3.34
N PRO A 83 1.81 1.46 3.71
CA PRO A 83 2.32 0.11 3.91
C PRO A 83 1.82 -0.45 5.24
N VAL A 84 0.92 -1.43 5.17
CA VAL A 84 0.45 -2.19 6.34
C VAL A 84 1.39 -3.37 6.66
N ASP A 85 1.84 -4.08 5.62
CA ASP A 85 2.76 -5.21 5.75
C ASP A 85 3.71 -5.27 4.53
N ARG A 86 4.91 -5.83 4.71
CA ARG A 86 5.89 -6.05 3.65
C ARG A 86 6.18 -7.53 3.51
N THR A 87 5.42 -8.21 2.66
CA THR A 87 5.83 -9.54 2.21
C THR A 87 7.01 -9.40 1.24
N ALA A 88 8.11 -10.10 1.51
CA ALA A 88 9.24 -10.22 0.60
C ALA A 88 8.87 -11.07 -0.64
N MET A 89 7.99 -10.54 -1.49
CA MET A 89 7.76 -11.08 -2.84
C MET A 89 8.72 -10.44 -3.85
N ALA A 90 9.92 -10.07 -3.38
CA ALA A 90 11.01 -9.68 -4.26
C ALA A 90 11.55 -10.96 -4.92
N GLY A 91 11.17 -11.20 -6.18
CA GLY A 91 11.99 -12.08 -7.03
C GLY A 91 11.37 -13.38 -7.52
N ARG A 92 10.08 -13.44 -7.88
CA ARG A 92 9.68 -14.35 -8.97
C ARG A 92 9.67 -13.61 -10.30
N ARG A 93 10.88 -13.23 -10.75
CA ARG A 93 11.14 -13.05 -12.18
C ARG A 93 11.08 -14.46 -12.79
N GLY A 94 9.90 -14.84 -13.27
CA GLY A 94 9.75 -16.03 -14.09
C GLY A 94 10.18 -15.70 -15.51
N CYS A 95 11.45 -15.97 -15.81
CA CYS A 95 11.86 -16.90 -16.86
C CYS A 95 13.35 -17.21 -16.66
#